data_AF-W6RSI7-F1
#
_entry.id   AF-W6RSI7-F1
#
_cell.length_a   1.000
_cell.length_b   1.000
_cell.length_c   1.000
_cell.angle_alpha   90.00
_cell.angle_beta   90.00
_cell.angle_gamma   90.00
#
_symmetry.space_group_name_H-M   'P 1'
#
loop_
_entity.id
_entity.type
_entity.pdbx_description
1 polymer ?
#
loop_
_entity_poly.entity_id
_entity_poly.type
_entity_poly.pdbx_seq_one_letter_code
_entity_poly.pdbx_strand_id
1 'polypeptide(L)'
;MTKKNFITLVLGVIGGILFGIGMCMCLLSEWNAFTLGIIVTAISAASLLALLLVRRKIDGKKAEKPNWKLIGKITFGVFGSLVLGSGMCLVMVWEMMLSGIVVGVLGIFLLLCLIPMCIGLK
;
A
#
# COMPACT_ATOMS: atom_id res chain seq x y z
N MET A 1 -15.75 2.89 -18.64
CA MET A 1 -14.28 2.82 -18.41
C MET A 1 -13.57 2.94 -19.75
N THR A 2 -12.76 3.98 -19.97
CA THR A 2 -11.94 4.10 -21.19
C THR A 2 -10.85 3.02 -21.16
N LYS A 3 -10.54 2.36 -22.30
CA LYS A 3 -9.54 1.26 -22.38
C LYS A 3 -8.20 1.60 -21.70
N LYS A 4 -7.79 2.88 -21.73
CA LYS A 4 -6.58 3.38 -21.08
C LYS A 4 -6.60 3.14 -19.56
N ASN A 5 -7.70 3.45 -18.88
CA ASN A 5 -7.82 3.31 -17.41
C ASN A 5 -7.78 1.84 -16.97
N PHE A 6 -8.31 0.92 -17.78
CA PHE A 6 -8.26 -0.50 -17.48
C PHE A 6 -6.83 -1.05 -17.55
N ILE A 7 -6.10 -0.73 -18.62
CA ILE A 7 -4.70 -1.14 -18.78
C ILE A 7 -3.85 -0.60 -17.63
N THR A 8 -4.04 0.67 -17.28
CA THR A 8 -3.29 1.27 -16.19
C THR A 8 -3.65 0.67 -14.82
N LEU A 9 -4.90 0.27 -14.61
CA LEU A 9 -5.33 -0.42 -13.39
C LEU A 9 -4.69 -1.79 -13.29
N VAL A 10 -4.73 -2.59 -14.36
CA VAL A 10 -4.12 -3.91 -14.43
C VAL A 10 -2.60 -3.82 -14.23
N LEU A 11 -1.90 -2.93 -14.95
CA LEU A 11 -0.44 -2.73 -14.77
C LEU A 11 -0.10 -2.28 -13.33
N GLY A 12 -0.95 -1.44 -12.73
CA GLY A 12 -0.75 -0.98 -11.36
C GLY A 12 -0.92 -2.10 -10.33
N VAL A 13 -1.93 -2.96 -10.51
CA VAL A 13 -2.15 -4.12 -9.63
C VAL A 13 -1.01 -5.13 -9.76
N ILE A 14 -0.61 -5.46 -10.99
CA ILE A 14 0.53 -6.38 -11.23
C ILE A 14 1.80 -5.80 -10.62
N GLY A 15 2.11 -4.52 -10.85
CA GLY A 15 3.26 -3.84 -10.26
C GLY A 15 3.23 -3.82 -8.73
N GLY A 16 2.05 -3.60 -8.13
CA GLY A 16 1.87 -3.62 -6.67
C GLY A 16 2.11 -5.00 -6.05
N ILE A 17 1.63 -6.06 -6.70
CA ILE A 17 1.86 -7.44 -6.24
C ILE A 17 3.36 -7.78 -6.34
N LEU A 18 4.02 -7.48 -7.47
CA LEU A 18 5.45 -7.68 -7.64
C LEU A 18 6.28 -6.93 -6.60
N PHE A 19 5.90 -5.68 -6.30
CA PHE A 19 6.55 -4.90 -5.26
C PHE A 19 6.37 -5.51 -3.85
N GLY A 20 5.15 -5.97 -3.53
CA GLY A 20 4.87 -6.66 -2.28
C GLY A 20 5.71 -7.92 -2.09
N ILE A 21 5.83 -8.75 -3.13
CA ILE A 21 6.68 -9.95 -3.11
C ILE A 21 8.15 -9.58 -2.88
N GLY A 22 8.65 -8.53 -3.55
CA GLY A 22 10.02 -8.03 -3.35
C GLY A 22 10.29 -7.63 -1.90
N MET A 23 9.36 -6.92 -1.26
CA MET A 23 9.45 -6.54 0.16
C MET A 23 9.47 -7.77 1.06
N CYS A 24 8.61 -8.77 0.80
CA CYS A 24 8.60 -10.03 1.55
C CYS A 24 9.92 -10.80 1.43
N MET A 25 10.55 -10.80 0.25
CA MET A 25 11.88 -11.43 0.04
C MET A 25 13.02 -10.71 0.78
N CYS A 26 12.86 -9.42 1.10
CA CYS A 26 13.83 -8.69 1.94
C CYS A 26 13.66 -8.98 3.43
N LEU A 27 12.43 -9.23 3.88
CA LEU A 27 12.12 -9.42 5.30
C LEU A 27 12.33 -10.86 5.78
N LEU A 28 12.17 -11.87 4.90
CA LEU A 28 12.41 -13.28 5.22
C LEU A 28 13.86 -13.68 4.91
N SER A 29 14.75 -13.51 5.89
CA SER A 29 16.17 -13.90 5.78
C SER A 29 16.42 -15.39 5.53
N GLU A 30 15.44 -16.27 5.80
CA GLU A 30 15.47 -17.71 5.52
C GLU A 30 15.70 -18.05 4.03
N TRP A 31 15.35 -17.14 3.11
CA TRP A 31 15.54 -17.35 1.68
C TRP A 31 16.97 -17.03 1.20
N ASN A 32 17.83 -16.47 2.06
CA ASN A 32 19.20 -16.01 1.75
C ASN A 32 19.30 -15.14 0.47
N ALA A 33 18.18 -14.51 0.08
CA ALA A 33 17.99 -13.80 -1.18
C ALA A 33 17.83 -12.30 -0.96
N PHE A 34 18.33 -11.77 0.17
CA PHE A 34 18.19 -10.37 0.57
C PHE A 34 18.66 -9.39 -0.52
N THR A 35 19.84 -9.65 -1.11
CA THR A 35 20.39 -8.83 -2.19
C THR A 35 19.49 -8.85 -3.44
N LEU A 36 18.96 -10.02 -3.81
CA LEU A 36 18.02 -10.15 -4.93
C LEU A 36 16.68 -9.48 -4.61
N GLY A 37 16.18 -9.60 -3.38
CA GLY A 37 14.97 -8.95 -2.90
C GLY A 37 15.06 -7.43 -3.03
N ILE A 38 16.17 -6.82 -2.65
CA ILE A 38 16.39 -5.37 -2.79
C ILE A 38 16.35 -4.96 -4.26
N ILE A 39 17.05 -5.69 -5.13
CA ILE A 39 17.10 -5.38 -6.56
C ILE A 39 15.71 -5.48 -7.18
N VAL A 40 14.96 -6.56 -6.91
CA VAL A 40 13.61 -6.77 -7.44
C VAL A 40 12.64 -5.71 -6.90
N THR A 41 12.75 -5.37 -5.61
CA THR A 41 11.94 -4.31 -4.97
C THR A 41 12.24 -2.96 -5.60
N ALA A 42 13.51 -2.62 -5.83
CA ALA A 42 13.92 -1.37 -6.44
C ALA A 42 13.42 -1.24 -7.88
N ILE A 43 13.56 -2.29 -8.69
CA ILE A 43 13.05 -2.33 -10.07
C ILE A 43 11.52 -2.20 -10.08
N SER A 44 10.84 -2.93 -9.19
CA SER A 44 9.38 -2.90 -9.10
C SER A 44 8.86 -1.55 -8.61
N ALA A 45 9.49 -0.92 -7.62
CA ALA A 45 9.21 0.45 -7.18
C ALA A 45 9.41 1.47 -8.31
N ALA A 46 10.52 1.36 -9.03
CA ALA A 46 10.81 2.24 -10.16
C ALA A 46 9.73 2.12 -11.25
N SER A 47 9.30 0.90 -11.56
CA SER A 47 8.21 0.63 -12.51
C SER A 47 6.87 1.20 -12.04
N LEU A 48 6.53 1.05 -10.74
CA LEU A 48 5.32 1.60 -10.13
C LEU A 48 5.32 3.14 -10.12
N LEU A 49 6.48 3.75 -9.85
CA LEU A 49 6.71 5.20 -9.95
C LEU A 49 6.55 5.69 -11.39
N ALA A 50 7.11 4.98 -12.37
CA ALA A 50 6.94 5.30 -13.79
C ALA A 50 5.46 5.23 -14.20
N LEU A 51 4.73 4.22 -13.74
CA LEU A 51 3.27 4.10 -13.93
C LEU A 51 2.49 5.26 -13.30
N LEU A 52 2.87 5.71 -12.10
CA LEU A 52 2.28 6.89 -11.46
C LEU A 52 2.56 8.17 -12.27
N LEU A 53 3.78 8.36 -12.79
CA LEU A 53 4.13 9.49 -13.63
C LEU A 53 3.37 9.48 -14.97
N VAL A 54 3.26 8.30 -15.60
CA VAL A 54 2.49 8.11 -16.84
C VAL A 54 1.00 8.35 -16.60
N ARG A 55 0.44 7.86 -15.49
CA ARG A 55 -0.93 8.21 -15.05
C ARG A 55 -1.12 9.72 -14.95
N ARG A 56 -0.20 10.41 -14.25
CA ARG A 56 -0.25 11.86 -14.09
C ARG A 56 -0.19 12.60 -15.43
N LYS A 57 0.53 12.07 -16.43
CA LYS A 57 0.54 12.62 -17.79
C LYS A 57 -0.75 12.32 -18.57
N ILE A 58 -1.27 11.09 -18.49
CA ILE A 58 -2.46 10.65 -19.26
C ILE A 58 -3.74 11.32 -18.76
N ASP A 59 -3.87 11.56 -17.46
CA ASP A 59 -5.06 12.20 -16.92
C ASP A 59 -5.21 13.66 -17.39
N GLY A 60 -4.15 14.33 -17.85
CA GLY A 60 -4.20 15.69 -18.44
C GLY A 60 -4.78 16.77 -17.51
N LYS A 61 -5.28 16.39 -16.34
CA LYS A 61 -5.79 17.27 -15.30
C LYS A 61 -4.57 17.86 -14.63
N LYS A 62 -4.40 19.18 -14.86
CA LYS A 62 -3.62 20.08 -14.01
C LYS A 62 -3.75 19.58 -12.59
N ALA A 63 -2.62 19.35 -11.93
CA ALA A 63 -2.54 18.98 -10.52
C ALA A 63 -3.67 19.71 -9.77
N GLU A 64 -4.77 19.01 -9.51
CA GLU A 64 -5.78 19.55 -8.62
C GLU A 64 -5.00 19.77 -7.33
N LYS A 65 -4.96 21.04 -6.92
CA LYS A 65 -4.12 21.55 -5.82
C LYS A 65 -4.04 20.46 -4.77
N PRO A 66 -2.85 19.97 -4.37
CA PRO A 66 -2.71 18.86 -3.44
C PRO A 66 -3.64 19.11 -2.26
N ASN A 67 -4.80 18.45 -2.29
CA ASN A 67 -5.86 18.80 -1.38
C ASN A 67 -5.40 18.23 -0.05
N TRP A 68 -5.22 19.07 0.96
CA TRP A 68 -4.78 18.63 2.28
C TRP A 68 -5.66 17.49 2.80
N LYS A 69 -6.95 17.49 2.41
CA LYS A 69 -7.90 16.41 2.69
C LYS A 69 -7.56 15.09 1.98
N LEU A 70 -7.04 15.12 0.75
CA LEU A 70 -6.64 13.90 0.03
C LEU A 70 -5.34 13.32 0.61
N ILE A 71 -4.37 14.17 0.92
CA ILE A 71 -3.11 13.75 1.55
C ILE A 71 -3.40 13.16 2.94
N GLY A 72 -4.24 13.82 3.74
CA GLY A 72 -4.66 13.31 5.04
C GLY A 72 -5.31 11.93 4.96
N LYS A 73 -6.17 11.69 3.96
CA LYS A 73 -6.75 10.35 3.72
C LYS A 73 -5.70 9.30 3.38
N ILE A 74 -4.77 9.62 2.48
CA ILE A 74 -3.71 8.67 2.08
C ILE A 74 -2.83 8.33 3.28
N THR A 75 -2.38 9.34 4.05
CA THR A 75 -1.56 9.12 5.24
C THR A 75 -2.30 8.31 6.30
N PHE A 76 -3.59 8.57 6.53
CA PHE A 76 -4.40 7.81 7.47
C PHE A 76 -4.59 6.35 7.03
N GLY A 77 -4.73 6.10 5.73
CA GLY A 77 -4.80 4.75 5.19
C GLY A 77 -3.48 3.98 5.35
N VAL A 78 -2.35 4.64 5.09
CA VAL A 78 -1.01 4.06 5.33
C VAL A 78 -0.83 3.74 6.81
N PHE A 79 -1.24 4.64 7.70
CA PHE A 79 -1.17 4.42 9.14
C PHE A 79 -2.03 3.24 9.60
N GLY A 80 -3.28 3.14 9.12
CA GLY A 80 -4.16 2.00 9.42
C GLY A 80 -3.60 0.66 8.92
N SER A 81 -3.02 0.64 7.72
CA SER A 81 -2.38 -0.57 7.16
C SER A 81 -1.13 -0.99 7.95
N LEU A 82 -0.34 -0.03 8.44
CA LEU A 82 0.82 -0.30 9.29
C LEU A 82 0.40 -0.90 10.63
N VAL A 83 -0.61 -0.31 11.30
CA VAL A 83 -1.14 -0.82 12.58
C VAL A 83 -1.68 -2.25 12.42
N LEU A 84 -2.42 -2.53 11.34
CA LEU A 84 -2.91 -3.88 11.05
C LEU A 84 -1.76 -4.86 10.80
N GLY A 85 -0.75 -4.46 10.01
CA GLY A 85 0.44 -5.27 9.76
C GLY A 85 1.24 -5.55 11.04
N SER A 86 1.42 -4.55 11.90
CA SER A 86 2.07 -4.73 13.22
C SER A 86 1.28 -5.67 14.13
N GLY A 87 -0.06 -5.63 14.10
CA GLY A 87 -0.91 -6.59 14.81
C GLY A 87 -0.66 -8.03 14.35
N MET A 88 -0.53 -8.26 13.03
CA MET A 88 -0.18 -9.58 12.49
C MET A 88 1.22 -10.03 12.90
N CYS A 89 2.21 -9.13 12.86
CA CYS A 89 3.58 -9.44 13.30
C CYS A 89 3.64 -9.79 14.79
N LEU A 90 2.87 -9.12 15.65
CA LEU A 90 2.83 -9.38 17.10
C LEU A 90 2.28 -10.78 17.42
N VAL A 91 1.33 -11.28 16.63
CA VAL A 91 0.79 -12.64 16.79
C VAL A 91 1.81 -13.68 16.35
N MET A 92 2.46 -13.49 15.20
CA MET A 92 3.34 -14.50 14.61
C MET A 92 4.78 -14.50 15.14
N VAL A 93 5.30 -13.36 15.60
CA VAL A 93 6.72 -13.23 16.00
C VAL A 93 6.87 -13.21 17.53
N TRP A 94 5.91 -12.62 18.26
CA TRP A 94 6.01 -12.42 19.71
C TRP A 94 5.07 -13.32 20.53
N GLU A 95 4.29 -14.22 19.90
CA GLU A 95 3.35 -15.15 20.58
C GLU A 95 2.35 -14.45 21.54
N MET A 96 2.23 -13.12 21.48
CA MET A 96 1.34 -12.32 22.32
C MET A 96 -0.04 -12.20 21.66
N MET A 97 -0.75 -13.33 21.54
CA MET A 97 -2.02 -13.43 20.81
C MET A 97 -3.06 -12.37 21.22
N LEU A 98 -3.25 -12.12 22.52
CA LEU A 98 -4.22 -11.12 22.98
C LEU A 98 -3.85 -9.70 22.51
N SER A 99 -2.59 -9.30 22.67
CA SER A 99 -2.12 -7.97 22.29
C SER A 99 -2.19 -7.76 20.77
N GLY A 100 -1.80 -8.79 20.00
CA GLY A 100 -1.87 -8.76 18.55
C GLY A 100 -3.29 -8.66 18.00
N ILE A 101 -4.26 -9.37 18.59
CA ILE A 101 -5.68 -9.27 18.21
C ILE A 101 -6.23 -7.88 18.51
N VAL A 102 -5.94 -7.31 19.68
CA VAL A 102 -6.41 -5.96 20.05
C VAL A 102 -5.87 -4.91 19.07
N VAL A 103 -4.57 -4.96 18.76
CA VAL A 103 -3.94 -4.04 17.79
C VAL A 103 -4.48 -4.27 16.37
N GLY A 104 -4.70 -5.52 15.98
CA GLY A 104 -5.29 -5.87 14.68
C GLY A 104 -6.72 -5.35 14.52
N VAL A 105 -7.56 -5.52 15.54
CA VAL A 105 -8.94 -5.00 15.58
C VAL A 105 -8.93 -3.48 15.51
N LEU A 106 -8.05 -2.80 16.27
CA LEU A 106 -7.87 -1.35 16.17
C LEU A 106 -7.46 -0.92 14.75
N GLY A 107 -6.55 -1.66 14.11
CA GLY A 107 -6.17 -1.42 12.72
C GLY A 107 -7.34 -1.50 11.75
N ILE A 108 -8.20 -2.52 11.90
CA ILE A 108 -9.42 -2.70 11.09
C ILE A 108 -10.40 -1.53 11.31
N PHE A 109 -10.59 -1.09 12.56
CA PHE A 109 -11.43 0.07 12.85
C PHE A 109 -10.91 1.36 12.21
N LEU A 110 -9.59 1.59 12.23
CA LEU A 110 -8.95 2.73 11.55
C LEU A 110 -9.17 2.67 10.03
N LEU A 111 -9.00 1.50 9.43
CA LEU A 111 -9.23 1.28 8.00
C LEU A 111 -10.71 1.47 7.62
N LEU A 112 -11.65 0.98 8.44
CA LEU A 112 -13.08 1.20 8.22
C LEU A 112 -13.44 2.68 8.29
N CYS A 113 -12.83 3.46 9.20
CA CYS A 113 -13.03 4.89 9.32
C CYS A 113 -12.50 5.68 8.10
N LEU A 114 -11.66 5.05 7.27
CA LEU A 114 -11.19 5.65 6.02
C LEU A 114 -12.27 5.66 4.91
N ILE A 115 -13.16 4.66 4.89
CA ILE A 115 -14.29 4.56 3.94
C ILE A 115 -15.19 5.82 4.00
N PRO A 116 -15.72 6.23 5.18
CA PRO A 116 -16.55 7.43 5.29
C PRO A 116 -15.79 8.72 4.96
N MET A 117 -14.48 8.80 5.27
CA MET A 117 -13.65 9.94 4.89
C MET A 117 -13.40 10.03 3.38
N CYS A 118 -13.28 8.90 2.69
CA CYS A 118 -13.02 8.82 1.26
C CYS A 118 -14.26 9.14 0.42
N ILE A 119 -15.40 8.57 0.77
CA ILE A 119 -16.66 8.74 0.03
C ILE A 119 -17.35 10.06 0.40
N GLY A 120 -17.05 10.61 1.60
CA GLY A 120 -17.75 11.76 2.16
C GLY A 120 -19.14 11.33 2.60
N LEU A 121 -19.36 11.23 3.92
CA LEU A 121 -20.74 11.12 4.42
C LEU A 121 -21.52 12.32 3.91
N LYS A 122 -22.62 12.04 3.23
CA LYS A 122 -23.70 12.99 2.97
C LYS A 122 -24.78 12.75 4.01
#